data_AF-A0AB32TRK7-F1
#
_entry.id   AF-A0AB32TRK7-F1
#
_cell.length_a   1.000
_cell.length_b   1.000
_cell.length_c   1.000
_cell.angle_alpha   90.00
_cell.angle_beta   90.00
_cell.angle_gamma   90.00
#
_symmetry.space_group_name_H-M   'P 1'
#
loop_
_entity.id
_entity.type
_entity.pdbx_description
1 polymer ?
#
loop_
_entity_poly.entity_id
_entity_poly.type
_entity_poly.pdbx_seq_one_letter_code
_entity_poly.pdbx_strand_id
1 'polypeptide(L)'
;MVRILVSHLIERFGENPSGATKVTLASSIVEQFPCLKDCQGKGYEAWFSPGRFHRPATGFLEERLRNVRKKIRRGRQKPVCSDNPRDSSNFTLPDSNVDLERATQMIEWLRNNIWPASQVEQYMKETAIQRAKWIRDDGSKTIMEIAKEYPRLLDTPGMISQDFLILNPDCASKLTENWVPVFKDKILQVASKQKQALKLLHDIETMSAERQSDIAM
;
A
#
# COMPACT_ATOMS: atom_id res chain seq x y z
N MET A 1 -8.21 -6.17 18.26
CA MET A 1 -9.23 -5.71 19.23
C MET A 1 -9.61 -4.23 19.05
N VAL A 2 -8.76 -3.24 19.39
CA VAL A 2 -9.10 -1.79 19.38
C VAL A 2 -9.72 -1.30 18.06
N ARG A 3 -9.23 -1.79 16.90
CA ARG A 3 -9.79 -1.45 15.58
C ARG A 3 -11.28 -1.80 15.46
N ILE A 4 -11.68 -2.98 15.93
CA ILE A 4 -13.06 -3.47 15.86
C ILE A 4 -13.96 -2.64 16.77
N LEU A 5 -13.50 -2.36 17.99
CA LEU A 5 -14.22 -1.54 18.97
C LEU A 5 -14.46 -0.11 18.47
N VAL A 6 -13.45 0.52 17.86
CA VAL A 6 -13.60 1.86 17.29
C VAL A 6 -14.49 1.86 16.05
N SER A 7 -14.43 0.83 15.20
CA SER A 7 -15.39 0.68 14.09
C SER A 7 -16.82 0.62 14.62
N HIS A 8 -17.08 -0.19 15.65
CA HIS A 8 -18.41 -0.28 16.28
C HIS A 8 -18.88 1.06 16.88
N LEU A 9 -17.98 1.80 17.54
CA LEU A 9 -18.30 3.14 18.06
C LEU A 9 -18.70 4.11 16.94
N ILE A 10 -17.95 4.10 15.83
CA ILE A 10 -18.20 5.00 14.70
C ILE A 10 -19.50 4.63 14.00
N GLU A 11 -19.78 3.34 13.83
CA GLU A 11 -21.01 2.84 13.20
C GLU A 11 -22.26 3.20 14.02
N ARG A 12 -22.20 3.07 15.35
CA ARG A 12 -23.35 3.31 16.25
C ARG A 12 -23.56 4.77 16.63
N PHE A 13 -22.48 5.54 16.79
CA PHE A 13 -22.53 6.89 17.38
C PHE A 13 -21.87 7.97 16.50
N GLY A 14 -21.41 7.63 15.31
CA GLY A 14 -20.72 8.53 14.39
C GLY A 14 -19.25 8.79 14.76
N GLU A 15 -18.61 9.73 14.04
CA GLU A 15 -17.17 10.02 14.20
C GLU A 15 -16.80 10.59 15.59
N ASN A 16 -17.77 11.17 16.31
CA ASN A 16 -17.57 11.87 17.58
C ASN A 16 -18.43 11.28 18.72
N PRO A 17 -18.21 10.02 19.13
CA PRO A 17 -18.93 9.43 20.25
C PRO A 17 -18.70 10.25 21.54
N SER A 18 -19.74 10.32 22.36
CA SER A 18 -19.70 11.07 23.62
C SER A 18 -18.68 10.47 24.60
N GLY A 19 -18.19 11.28 25.55
CA GLY A 19 -17.30 10.80 26.61
C GLY A 19 -17.95 9.68 27.45
N ALA A 20 -19.25 9.79 27.73
CA ALA A 20 -20.00 8.78 28.47
C ALA A 20 -20.03 7.44 27.73
N THR A 21 -20.31 7.45 26.42
CA THR A 21 -20.32 6.25 25.57
C THR A 21 -18.96 5.53 25.59
N LYS A 22 -17.86 6.30 25.52
CA LYS A 22 -16.51 5.73 25.58
C LYS A 22 -16.18 5.13 26.95
N VAL A 23 -16.63 5.77 28.04
CA VAL A 23 -16.50 5.21 29.40
C VAL A 23 -17.29 3.92 29.53
N THR A 24 -18.55 3.87 29.08
CA THR A 24 -19.36 2.65 29.11
C THR A 24 -18.66 1.50 28.39
N LEU A 25 -18.17 1.74 27.17
CA LEU A 25 -17.45 0.71 26.42
C LEU A 25 -16.16 0.28 27.13
N ALA A 26 -15.38 1.22 27.65
CA ALA A 26 -14.14 0.94 28.37
C ALA A 26 -14.39 0.08 29.63
N SER A 27 -15.42 0.42 30.42
CA SER A 27 -15.83 -0.36 31.59
C SER A 27 -16.29 -1.75 31.21
N SER A 28 -17.12 -1.90 30.16
CA SER A 28 -17.60 -3.21 29.71
C SER A 28 -16.48 -4.11 29.20
N ILE A 29 -15.44 -3.56 28.57
CA ILE A 29 -14.26 -4.35 28.14
C ILE A 29 -13.56 -4.97 29.35
N VAL A 30 -13.35 -4.18 30.40
CA VAL A 30 -12.68 -4.62 31.62
C VAL A 30 -13.52 -5.60 32.43
N GLU A 31 -14.85 -5.43 32.42
CA GLU A 31 -15.79 -6.36 33.05
C GLU A 31 -15.79 -7.73 32.36
N GLN A 32 -15.86 -7.74 31.03
CA GLN A 32 -15.88 -8.98 30.24
C GLN A 32 -14.51 -9.65 30.14
N PHE A 33 -13.42 -8.87 30.20
CA PHE A 33 -12.04 -9.35 30.12
C PHE A 33 -11.22 -8.77 31.28
N PRO A 34 -11.32 -9.31 32.50
CA PRO A 34 -10.62 -8.80 33.68
C PRO A 34 -9.09 -8.74 33.52
N CYS A 35 -8.51 -9.56 32.65
CA CYS A 35 -7.08 -9.53 32.32
C CYS A 35 -6.63 -8.26 31.58
N LEU A 36 -7.56 -7.44 31.08
CA LEU A 36 -7.29 -6.16 30.41
C LEU A 36 -7.44 -4.96 31.34
N LYS A 37 -7.72 -5.20 32.63
CA LYS A 37 -7.85 -4.17 33.67
C LYS A 37 -6.51 -3.54 33.99
N ASP A 38 -6.45 -2.22 33.98
CA ASP A 38 -5.30 -1.47 34.46
C ASP A 38 -5.23 -1.49 36.00
N CYS A 39 -4.03 -1.42 36.56
CA CYS A 39 -3.85 -1.34 38.02
C CYS A 39 -4.15 0.06 38.58
N GLN A 40 -4.23 1.06 37.71
CA GLN A 40 -4.50 2.45 38.07
C GLN A 40 -6.00 2.77 38.05
N GLY A 41 -6.47 3.49 39.07
CA GLY A 41 -7.82 4.05 39.13
C GLY A 41 -8.94 2.99 39.15
N LYS A 42 -9.95 3.18 38.30
CA LYS A 42 -11.09 2.26 38.11
C LYS A 42 -10.73 1.04 37.26
N GLY A 43 -9.56 1.03 36.64
CA GLY A 43 -8.99 -0.03 35.83
C GLY A 43 -9.38 0.00 34.36
N TYR A 44 -10.19 0.97 33.91
CA TYR A 44 -10.54 1.18 32.50
C TYR A 44 -9.77 2.34 31.85
N GLU A 45 -8.97 3.06 32.64
CA GLU A 45 -8.27 4.28 32.25
C GLU A 45 -7.36 4.10 31.03
N ALA A 46 -6.72 2.93 30.88
CA ALA A 46 -5.93 2.57 29.71
C ALA A 46 -6.75 2.55 28.40
N TRP A 47 -8.03 2.16 28.48
CA TRP A 47 -8.95 2.12 27.33
C TRP A 47 -9.51 3.49 27.01
N PHE A 48 -9.96 4.23 28.03
CA PHE A 48 -10.41 5.61 27.89
C PHE A 48 -10.31 6.38 29.21
N SER A 49 -9.60 7.49 29.16
CA SER A 49 -9.51 8.47 30.25
C SER A 49 -10.10 9.80 29.79
N PRO A 50 -11.20 10.28 30.39
CA PRO A 50 -11.78 11.58 30.07
C PRO A 50 -10.76 12.71 30.30
N GLY A 51 -10.75 13.70 29.41
CA GLY A 51 -9.92 14.88 29.57
C GLY A 51 -10.33 15.69 30.80
N ARG A 52 -9.36 16.15 31.60
CA ARG A 52 -9.55 17.03 32.76
C ARG A 52 -8.48 18.10 32.78
N PHE A 53 -8.79 19.26 33.37
CA PHE A 53 -7.82 20.32 33.68
C PHE A 53 -6.85 20.62 32.53
N HIS A 54 -7.41 20.95 31.36
CA HIS A 54 -6.64 21.30 30.16
C HIS A 54 -5.88 20.14 29.48
N ARG A 55 -6.02 18.89 29.96
CA ARG A 55 -5.47 17.71 29.30
C ARG A 55 -6.51 17.08 28.36
N PRO A 56 -6.13 16.69 27.14
CA PRO A 56 -7.03 16.00 26.23
C PRO A 56 -7.43 14.63 26.79
N ALA A 57 -8.56 14.10 26.34
CA ALA A 57 -8.90 12.70 26.60
C ALA A 57 -7.82 11.77 26.01
N THR A 58 -7.53 10.69 26.70
CA THR A 58 -6.49 9.70 26.36
C THR A 58 -7.04 8.28 26.44
N GLY A 59 -6.19 7.30 26.13
CA GLY A 59 -6.53 5.87 26.11
C GLY A 59 -6.63 5.31 24.70
N PHE A 60 -6.60 3.99 24.58
CA PHE A 60 -6.55 3.29 23.29
C PHE A 60 -7.69 3.66 22.35
N LEU A 61 -8.91 3.83 22.89
CA LEU A 61 -10.08 4.21 22.10
C LEU A 61 -9.97 5.64 21.56
N GLU A 62 -9.57 6.59 22.40
CA GLU A 62 -9.46 8.00 21.99
C GLU A 62 -8.31 8.19 21.00
N GLU A 63 -7.16 7.53 21.20
CA GLU A 63 -6.02 7.65 20.29
C GLU A 63 -6.37 7.07 18.91
N ARG A 64 -7.05 5.92 18.87
CA ARG A 64 -7.48 5.35 17.61
C ARG A 64 -8.55 6.21 16.93
N LEU A 65 -9.53 6.74 17.66
CA LEU A 65 -10.52 7.69 17.12
C LEU A 65 -9.85 8.95 16.57
N ARG A 66 -8.89 9.52 17.29
CA ARG A 66 -8.11 10.69 16.84
C ARG A 66 -7.40 10.41 15.52
N ASN A 67 -6.80 9.23 15.39
CA ASN A 67 -6.13 8.82 14.16
C ASN A 67 -7.11 8.59 13.00
N VAL A 68 -8.29 8.02 13.25
CA VAL A 68 -9.35 7.89 12.23
C VAL A 68 -9.85 9.27 11.78
N ARG A 69 -10.15 10.18 12.73
CA ARG A 69 -10.56 11.56 12.42
C ARG A 69 -9.50 12.33 11.63
N LYS A 70 -8.22 12.18 11.99
CA LYS A 70 -7.10 12.77 11.23
C LYS A 70 -7.08 12.28 9.78
N LYS A 71 -7.29 10.97 9.57
CA LYS A 71 -7.36 10.39 8.22
C LYS A 71 -8.56 10.92 7.43
N ILE A 72 -9.75 10.99 8.04
CA ILE A 72 -10.97 11.53 7.39
C ILE A 72 -10.78 13.00 7.02
N ARG A 73 -10.21 13.82 7.92
CA ARG A 73 -9.92 15.23 7.64
C ARG A 73 -8.93 15.42 6.49
N ARG A 74 -7.87 14.61 6.45
CA ARG A 74 -6.91 14.60 5.32
C ARG A 74 -7.56 14.17 4.02
N GLY A 75 -8.53 13.24 4.06
CA GLY A 75 -9.30 12.86 2.88
C GLY A 75 -10.28 13.94 2.39
N ARG A 76 -10.78 14.80 3.27
CA ARG A 76 -11.67 15.93 2.91
C ARG A 76 -10.92 17.19 2.47
N GLN A 77 -9.70 17.39 2.95
CA GLN A 77 -8.85 18.49 2.51
C GLN A 77 -8.10 18.06 1.24
N LYS A 78 -8.60 18.47 0.07
CA LYS A 78 -7.78 18.51 -1.16
C LYS A 78 -6.48 19.27 -0.81
N PRO A 79 -5.29 18.67 -0.89
CA PRO A 79 -4.06 19.39 -0.59
C PRO A 79 -3.74 20.30 -1.77
N VAL A 80 -3.79 21.60 -1.53
CA VAL A 80 -3.02 22.58 -2.31
C VAL A 80 -1.55 22.32 -2.02
N CYS A 81 -0.73 22.22 -3.07
CA CYS A 81 0.68 21.84 -3.09
C CYS A 81 1.51 22.30 -1.88
N SER A 82 2.10 21.35 -1.13
CA SER A 82 3.41 21.57 -0.49
C SER A 82 4.06 20.22 -0.15
N ASP A 83 5.30 20.06 -0.60
CA ASP A 83 6.19 18.92 -0.41
C ASP A 83 6.29 18.43 1.04
N ASN A 84 5.81 17.20 1.30
CA ASN A 84 6.42 16.33 2.30
C ASN A 84 6.03 14.86 2.07
N PRO A 85 6.98 13.96 1.76
CA PRO A 85 6.68 12.64 1.20
C PRO A 85 6.56 11.59 2.31
N ARG A 86 5.50 11.60 3.12
CA ARG A 86 5.21 10.51 4.06
C ARG A 86 3.73 10.38 4.38
N ASP A 87 2.91 9.98 3.40
CA ASP A 87 1.61 9.36 3.70
C ASP A 87 1.02 8.72 2.44
N SER A 88 0.97 7.39 2.43
CA SER A 88 0.11 6.51 1.61
C SER A 88 -0.36 7.15 0.29
N SER A 89 0.51 7.17 -0.73
CA SER A 89 0.14 7.67 -2.05
C SER A 89 -1.07 6.86 -2.55
N ASN A 90 -2.23 7.51 -2.62
CA ASN A 90 -3.17 7.15 -3.65
C ASN A 90 -2.41 7.41 -4.95
N PHE A 91 -1.81 6.35 -5.49
CA PHE A 91 -1.13 6.43 -6.76
C PHE A 91 -2.19 6.72 -7.81
N THR A 92 -2.28 7.98 -8.21
CA THR A 92 -3.09 8.37 -9.36
C THR A 92 -2.32 7.93 -10.60
N LEU A 93 -2.89 6.99 -11.36
CA LEU A 93 -2.34 6.61 -12.65
C LEU A 93 -2.45 7.82 -13.59
N PRO A 94 -1.45 8.07 -14.46
CA PRO A 94 -1.58 9.09 -15.49
C PRO A 94 -2.76 8.76 -16.43
N ASP A 95 -3.34 9.79 -17.04
CA ASP A 95 -4.39 9.61 -18.04
C ASP A 95 -3.79 9.00 -19.31
N SER A 96 -4.51 8.06 -19.92
CA SER A 96 -4.09 7.47 -21.19
C SER A 96 -4.57 8.33 -22.34
N ASN A 97 -3.66 8.63 -23.27
CA ASN A 97 -3.98 9.35 -24.51
C ASN A 97 -4.55 8.42 -25.60
N VAL A 98 -4.64 7.11 -25.33
CA VAL A 98 -5.11 6.11 -26.29
C VAL A 98 -6.56 5.78 -25.97
N ASP A 99 -7.40 5.87 -27.00
CA ASP A 99 -8.80 5.44 -26.93
C ASP A 99 -8.91 3.98 -26.46
N LEU A 100 -9.96 3.68 -25.68
CA LEU A 100 -10.12 2.37 -25.05
C LEU A 100 -10.24 1.24 -26.08
N GLU A 101 -10.97 1.45 -27.17
CA GLU A 101 -11.16 0.43 -28.22
C GLU A 101 -9.81 0.12 -28.89
N ARG A 102 -9.05 1.16 -29.21
CA ARG A 102 -7.71 1.03 -29.80
C ARG A 102 -6.75 0.31 -28.84
N ALA A 103 -6.81 0.63 -27.55
CA ALA A 103 -5.98 -0.04 -26.54
C ALA A 103 -6.33 -1.54 -26.43
N THR A 104 -7.61 -1.91 -26.49
CA THR A 104 -8.04 -3.31 -26.49
C THR A 104 -7.50 -4.06 -27.71
N GLN A 105 -7.55 -3.47 -28.91
CA GLN A 105 -6.99 -4.08 -30.12
C GLN A 105 -5.47 -4.32 -30.00
N MET A 106 -4.74 -3.36 -29.44
CA MET A 106 -3.29 -3.50 -29.21
C MET A 106 -2.97 -4.59 -28.19
N ILE A 107 -3.72 -4.67 -27.09
CA ILE A 107 -3.54 -5.71 -26.07
C ILE A 107 -3.79 -7.08 -26.67
N GLU A 108 -4.86 -7.24 -27.45
CA GLU A 108 -5.17 -8.51 -28.12
C GLU A 108 -4.08 -8.89 -29.15
N TRP A 109 -3.54 -7.90 -29.88
CA TRP A 109 -2.41 -8.14 -30.76
C TRP A 109 -1.16 -8.60 -29.99
N LEU A 110 -0.83 -7.94 -28.87
CA LEU A 110 0.33 -8.26 -28.03
C LEU A 110 0.25 -9.64 -27.38
N ARG A 111 -0.95 -10.14 -27.08
CA ARG A 111 -1.14 -11.52 -26.59
C ARG A 111 -0.68 -12.54 -27.63
N ASN A 112 -0.96 -12.28 -28.90
CA ASN A 112 -0.78 -13.24 -29.98
C ASN A 112 0.51 -13.05 -30.80
N ASN A 113 1.22 -11.92 -30.64
CA ASN A 113 2.38 -11.57 -31.47
C ASN A 113 3.61 -11.16 -30.65
N ILE A 114 4.79 -11.61 -31.08
CA ILE A 114 6.12 -11.25 -30.54
C ILE A 114 7.01 -10.50 -31.55
N TRP A 115 6.56 -10.36 -32.81
CA TRP A 115 7.30 -9.68 -33.88
C TRP A 115 6.32 -8.88 -34.77
N PRO A 116 6.75 -7.74 -35.36
CA PRO A 116 8.09 -7.18 -35.26
C PRO A 116 8.38 -6.50 -33.92
N ALA A 117 9.63 -6.55 -33.44
CA ALA A 117 10.00 -6.04 -32.11
C ALA A 117 9.65 -4.56 -31.91
N SER A 118 9.84 -3.72 -32.94
CA SER A 118 9.45 -2.31 -32.90
C SER A 118 7.95 -2.10 -32.64
N GLN A 119 7.11 -2.97 -33.19
CA GLN A 119 5.66 -2.91 -32.98
C GLN A 119 5.28 -3.37 -31.58
N VAL A 120 5.94 -4.42 -31.07
CA VAL A 120 5.75 -4.90 -29.69
C VAL A 120 6.11 -3.78 -28.71
N GLU A 121 7.28 -3.17 -28.84
CA GLU A 121 7.73 -2.07 -27.98
C GLU A 121 6.74 -0.89 -28.02
N GLN A 122 6.31 -0.50 -29.22
CA GLN A 122 5.34 0.59 -29.41
C GLN A 122 4.01 0.29 -28.72
N TYR A 123 3.41 -0.87 -28.98
CA TYR A 123 2.12 -1.23 -28.37
C TYR A 123 2.24 -1.41 -26.86
N MET A 124 3.36 -1.96 -26.38
CA MET A 124 3.63 -2.04 -24.95
C MET A 124 3.67 -0.65 -24.32
N LYS A 125 4.32 0.32 -24.97
CA LYS A 125 4.37 1.71 -24.50
C LYS A 125 2.97 2.35 -24.47
N GLU A 126 2.21 2.21 -25.55
CA GLU A 126 0.89 2.81 -25.69
C GLU A 126 -0.15 2.25 -24.71
N THR A 127 0.01 0.99 -24.27
CA THR A 127 -0.95 0.30 -23.39
C THR A 127 -0.51 0.18 -21.93
N ALA A 128 0.63 0.77 -21.54
CA ALA A 128 1.18 0.67 -20.18
C ALA A 128 0.21 1.13 -19.08
N ILE A 129 -0.53 2.20 -19.34
CA ILE A 129 -1.51 2.75 -18.39
C ILE A 129 -2.70 1.81 -18.21
N GLN A 130 -3.21 1.24 -19.30
CA GLN A 130 -4.32 0.29 -19.30
C GLN A 130 -3.94 -0.98 -18.54
N ARG A 131 -2.74 -1.51 -18.78
CA ARG A 131 -2.20 -2.63 -17.99
C ARG A 131 -2.15 -2.29 -16.50
N ALA A 132 -1.61 -1.13 -16.15
CA ALA A 132 -1.52 -0.71 -14.75
C ALA A 132 -2.89 -0.54 -14.08
N LYS A 133 -3.89 -0.04 -14.81
CA LYS A 133 -5.29 0.02 -14.35
C LYS A 133 -5.81 -1.39 -14.07
N TRP A 134 -5.69 -2.30 -15.03
CA TRP A 134 -6.17 -3.68 -14.89
C TRP A 134 -5.50 -4.44 -13.73
N ILE A 135 -4.18 -4.27 -13.55
CA ILE A 135 -3.44 -4.92 -12.45
C ILE A 135 -3.90 -4.40 -11.09
N ARG A 136 -4.28 -3.12 -10.99
CA ARG A 136 -4.57 -2.44 -9.72
C ARG A 136 -6.06 -2.34 -9.38
N ASP A 137 -6.94 -2.67 -10.32
CA ASP A 137 -8.39 -2.46 -10.19
C ASP A 137 -8.97 -3.09 -8.91
N ASP A 138 -8.65 -4.38 -8.66
CA ASP A 138 -9.03 -5.11 -7.44
C ASP A 138 -7.85 -5.47 -6.53
N GLY A 139 -6.61 -5.24 -6.99
CA GLY A 139 -5.38 -5.59 -6.27
C GLY A 139 -5.23 -7.08 -5.95
N SER A 140 -6.03 -7.95 -6.60
CA SER A 140 -6.08 -9.40 -6.34
C SER A 140 -5.31 -10.22 -7.37
N LYS A 141 -4.95 -9.60 -8.50
CA LYS A 141 -4.24 -10.25 -9.61
C LYS A 141 -2.93 -10.87 -9.15
N THR A 142 -2.82 -12.18 -9.34
CA THR A 142 -1.59 -12.93 -9.12
C THR A 142 -0.61 -12.70 -10.27
N ILE A 143 0.68 -12.93 -10.02
CA ILE A 143 1.73 -12.85 -11.05
C ILE A 143 1.39 -13.79 -12.23
N MET A 144 0.81 -14.96 -11.97
CA MET A 144 0.42 -15.92 -13.01
C MET A 144 -0.72 -15.38 -13.90
N GLU A 145 -1.71 -14.70 -13.31
CA GLU A 145 -2.79 -14.06 -14.07
C GLU A 145 -2.27 -12.88 -14.89
N ILE A 146 -1.35 -12.08 -14.33
CA ILE A 146 -0.70 -10.98 -15.04
C ILE A 146 0.13 -11.50 -16.21
N ALA A 147 0.92 -12.57 -16.00
CA ALA A 147 1.75 -13.19 -17.03
C ALA A 147 0.91 -13.79 -18.16
N LYS A 148 -0.25 -14.37 -17.82
CA LYS A 148 -1.19 -14.91 -18.82
C LYS A 148 -1.84 -13.80 -19.65
N GLU A 149 -2.23 -12.71 -19.00
CA GLU A 149 -2.89 -11.57 -19.64
C GLU A 149 -1.93 -10.74 -20.51
N TYR A 150 -0.72 -10.52 -20.01
CA TYR A 150 0.31 -9.65 -20.57
C TYR A 150 1.66 -10.39 -20.65
N PRO A 151 1.79 -11.42 -21.52
CA PRO A 151 3.01 -12.23 -21.60
C PRO A 151 4.26 -11.40 -21.92
N ARG A 152 4.09 -10.34 -22.73
CA ARG A 152 5.15 -9.40 -23.13
C ARG A 152 5.82 -8.68 -21.97
N LEU A 153 5.21 -8.59 -20.79
CA LEU A 153 5.88 -8.03 -19.61
C LEU A 153 7.06 -8.89 -19.16
N LEU A 154 6.98 -10.22 -19.32
CA LEU A 154 7.96 -11.15 -18.79
C LEU A 154 8.88 -11.73 -19.87
N ASP A 155 8.37 -11.94 -21.09
CA ASP A 155 9.16 -12.55 -22.17
C ASP A 155 9.88 -11.54 -23.07
N THR A 156 9.55 -10.25 -22.97
CA THR A 156 10.20 -9.17 -23.73
C THR A 156 11.03 -8.30 -22.77
N PRO A 157 12.37 -8.36 -22.83
CA PRO A 157 13.24 -7.60 -21.95
C PRO A 157 12.94 -6.10 -21.95
N GLY A 158 13.01 -5.46 -20.77
CA GLY A 158 12.86 -4.01 -20.61
C GLY A 158 11.42 -3.50 -20.51
N MET A 159 10.39 -4.33 -20.77
CA MET A 159 9.00 -3.89 -20.76
C MET A 159 8.51 -3.44 -19.37
N ILE A 160 8.94 -4.11 -18.30
CA ILE A 160 8.63 -3.69 -16.92
C ILE A 160 9.26 -2.32 -16.62
N SER A 161 10.52 -2.11 -17.00
CA SER A 161 11.22 -0.84 -16.80
C SER A 161 10.56 0.30 -17.58
N GLN A 162 10.11 0.02 -18.81
CA GLN A 162 9.34 0.96 -19.63
C GLN A 162 8.03 1.35 -18.94
N ASP A 163 7.27 0.39 -18.42
CA ASP A 163 6.02 0.67 -17.71
C ASP A 163 6.28 1.49 -16.47
N PHE A 164 7.31 1.14 -15.70
CA PHE A 164 7.68 1.90 -14.52
C PHE A 164 7.98 3.36 -14.86
N LEU A 165 8.74 3.61 -15.94
CA LEU A 165 9.07 4.94 -16.44
C LEU A 165 7.82 5.72 -16.86
N ILE A 166 6.90 5.11 -17.60
CA ILE A 166 5.65 5.75 -18.06
C ILE A 166 4.75 6.11 -16.88
N LEU A 167 4.66 5.22 -15.90
CA LEU A 167 3.80 5.41 -14.73
C LEU A 167 4.40 6.35 -13.69
N ASN A 168 5.73 6.51 -13.68
CA ASN A 168 6.49 7.25 -12.66
C ASN A 168 7.58 8.15 -13.28
N PRO A 169 7.26 9.07 -14.20
CA PRO A 169 8.28 9.84 -14.91
C PRO A 169 9.22 10.60 -13.97
N ASP A 170 8.71 11.17 -12.89
CA ASP A 170 9.47 12.00 -11.94
C ASP A 170 10.35 11.19 -10.96
N CYS A 171 10.10 9.88 -10.87
CA CYS A 171 10.75 8.99 -9.92
C CYS A 171 11.56 7.89 -10.59
N ALA A 172 11.52 7.78 -11.93
CA ALA A 172 12.20 6.72 -12.66
C ALA A 172 13.71 6.73 -12.43
N SER A 173 14.36 7.89 -12.56
CA SER A 173 15.80 8.05 -12.25
C SER A 173 16.10 7.73 -10.79
N LYS A 174 15.24 8.20 -9.88
CA LYS A 174 15.38 7.98 -8.44
C LYS A 174 15.32 6.50 -8.08
N LEU A 175 14.52 5.68 -8.77
CA LEU A 175 14.48 4.25 -8.51
C LEU A 175 15.85 3.65 -8.78
N THR A 176 16.43 3.91 -9.94
CA THR A 176 17.75 3.38 -10.34
C THR A 176 18.85 3.89 -9.42
N GLU A 177 18.86 5.19 -9.11
CA GLU A 177 19.84 5.82 -8.20
C GLU A 177 19.76 5.23 -6.79
N ASN A 178 18.56 4.95 -6.30
CA ASN A 178 18.34 4.47 -4.93
C ASN A 178 18.21 2.94 -4.83
N TRP A 179 18.26 2.21 -5.95
CA TRP A 179 18.02 0.77 -5.97
C TRP A 179 18.97 0.03 -5.05
N VAL A 180 20.27 0.13 -5.33
CA VAL A 180 21.33 -0.49 -4.54
C VAL A 180 21.43 0.11 -3.12
N PRO A 181 21.50 1.44 -2.93
CA PRO A 181 21.76 2.00 -1.60
C PRO A 181 20.55 2.03 -0.66
N VAL A 182 19.31 1.93 -1.16
CA VAL A 182 18.10 2.12 -0.34
C VAL A 182 17.12 0.96 -0.43
N PHE A 183 16.86 0.42 -1.62
CA PHE A 183 15.76 -0.52 -1.84
C PHE A 183 16.17 -1.99 -1.74
N LYS A 184 17.33 -2.37 -2.30
CA LYS A 184 17.85 -3.75 -2.31
C LYS A 184 17.73 -4.42 -0.95
N ASP A 185 18.35 -3.83 0.08
CA ASP A 185 18.37 -4.41 1.42
C ASP A 185 16.98 -4.50 2.05
N LYS A 186 16.11 -3.53 1.78
CA LYS A 186 14.72 -3.55 2.28
C LYS A 186 13.89 -4.64 1.63
N ILE A 187 14.05 -4.86 0.32
CA ILE A 187 13.37 -5.91 -0.42
C ILE A 187 13.86 -7.27 0.06
N LEU A 188 15.18 -7.47 0.16
CA LEU A 188 15.76 -8.71 0.69
C LEU A 188 15.30 -8.99 2.13
N GLN A 189 15.19 -7.96 2.98
CA GLN A 189 14.66 -8.11 4.34
C GLN A 189 13.17 -8.50 4.38
N VAL A 190 12.37 -8.04 3.41
CA VAL A 190 10.96 -8.44 3.30
C VAL A 190 10.87 -9.86 2.76
N ALA A 191 11.66 -10.19 1.74
CA ALA A 191 11.74 -11.51 1.14
C ALA A 191 12.18 -12.56 2.16
N SER A 192 13.17 -12.27 3.02
CA SER A 192 13.64 -13.22 4.04
C SER A 192 12.59 -13.62 5.07
N LYS A 193 11.51 -12.84 5.20
CA LYS A 193 10.36 -13.18 6.05
C LYS A 193 9.34 -14.06 5.34
N GLN A 194 9.42 -14.21 4.02
CA GLN A 194 8.53 -15.04 3.22
C GLN A 194 9.11 -16.44 3.06
N LYS A 195 8.38 -17.45 3.56
CA LYS A 195 8.83 -18.86 3.49
C LYS A 195 9.17 -19.33 2.08
N GLN A 196 8.49 -18.80 1.06
CA GLN A 196 8.69 -19.17 -0.34
C GLN A 196 10.02 -18.63 -0.89
N ALA A 197 10.45 -17.44 -0.45
CA ALA A 197 11.68 -16.82 -0.91
C ALA A 197 12.92 -17.48 -0.29
N LEU A 198 12.82 -18.08 0.90
CA LEU A 198 13.97 -18.70 1.59
C LEU A 198 14.80 -19.62 0.69
N LYS A 199 14.18 -20.36 -0.23
CA LYS A 199 14.88 -21.23 -1.21
C LYS A 199 15.81 -20.45 -2.16
N LEU A 200 15.42 -19.24 -2.52
CA LEU A 200 16.19 -18.35 -3.40
C LEU A 200 17.23 -17.52 -2.63
N LEU A 201 17.02 -17.34 -1.32
CA LEU A 201 17.91 -16.53 -0.49
C LEU A 201 19.02 -17.33 0.19
N HIS A 202 19.02 -18.67 0.07
CA HIS A 202 20.16 -19.50 0.48
C HIS A 202 21.39 -19.00 -0.29
N ASP A 203 22.37 -18.46 0.43
CA ASP A 203 23.64 -17.89 -0.08
C ASP A 203 23.67 -16.40 -0.44
N ILE A 204 22.60 -15.63 -0.22
CA ILE A 204 22.63 -14.18 -0.54
C ILE A 204 23.76 -13.43 0.17
N GLU A 205 24.06 -13.79 1.41
CA GLU A 205 25.12 -13.14 2.20
C GLU A 205 26.52 -13.38 1.64
N THR A 206 26.72 -14.43 0.82
CA THR A 206 28.02 -14.74 0.20
C THR A 206 28.16 -14.19 -1.23
N MET A 207 27.08 -13.69 -1.81
CA MET A 207 27.08 -13.14 -3.16
C MET A 207 27.62 -11.71 -3.22
N SER A 208 28.12 -11.32 -4.40
CA SER A 208 28.51 -9.92 -4.65
C SER A 208 27.29 -8.98 -4.53
N ALA A 209 27.54 -7.71 -4.23
CA ALA A 209 26.47 -6.71 -4.11
C ALA A 209 25.62 -6.57 -5.40
N GLU A 210 26.25 -6.77 -6.57
CA GLU A 210 25.59 -6.81 -7.88
C GLU A 210 24.61 -7.99 -7.98
N ARG A 211 25.06 -9.19 -7.62
CA ARG A 211 24.19 -10.38 -7.65
C ARG A 211 23.04 -10.30 -6.66
N GLN A 212 23.28 -9.75 -5.48
CA GLN A 212 22.20 -9.46 -4.52
C GLN A 212 21.18 -8.47 -5.09
N SER A 213 21.66 -7.47 -5.85
CA SER A 213 20.81 -6.48 -6.52
C SER A 213 19.95 -7.11 -7.61
N ASP A 214 20.50 -8.05 -8.38
CA ASP A 214 19.75 -8.79 -9.41
C ASP A 214 18.66 -9.67 -8.79
N ILE A 215 18.94 -10.33 -7.66
CA ILE A 215 17.96 -11.18 -6.97
C ILE A 215 16.83 -10.34 -6.35
N ALA A 216 17.11 -9.10 -5.96
CA ALA A 216 16.11 -8.21 -5.38
C ALA A 216 15.14 -7.60 -6.41
N MET A 217 15.45 -7.66 -7.71
CA MET A 217 14.58 -7.13 -8.79
C MET A 217 13.48 -8.12 -9.14
#